data_AF-A0A8S9REK9-F1
#
_entry.id   AF-A0A8S9REK9-F1
#
_cell.length_a   1.000
_cell.length_b   1.000
_cell.length_c   1.000
_cell.angle_alpha   90.00
_cell.angle_beta   90.00
_cell.angle_gamma   90.00
#
_symmetry.space_group_name_H-M   'P 1'
#
loop_
_entity.id
_entity.type
_entity.pdbx_description
1 polymer ?
#
loop_
_entity_poly.entity_id
_entity_poly.type
_entity_poly.pdbx_seq_one_letter_code
_entity_poly.pdbx_strand_id
1 'polypeptide(L)'
;MQAISKVSSAASLFRCSTKLTSQPCVSQLSLRKGLASGVMKLFSSPLKTMFDAGRSVHVSRFCSTSNIPSSLQIELVPCLADNYAYILHDEETGTVGVVDPSEAVPVMNALKQNGQNLTYILNTHHHYDHTGGNLELKDKYGAKVVGSALDRKRIPGIDIALNDGDKWEFAGHEVHVMETPGHTLGHISFYFPGARAVFTGDTLFSLSCGKLFEGTPEQKSRRLSLSIEQRKSSQLREMQAISKVSSAASLFRCSTKLTSQPCVRQLSLRKGLASGVMKLFSSPLKSRSLPVSRFCSASNISSSLQIELVPCLADNYAYILHDEDTGTVGVVDPSEAVPVMDALHKNGRTLSYILNTHHHYDHTGGNLELKDKYGAKVVGSALDRKRIPGIDIALNDGDKWEFAGHEVHVMETPGHTLGHISFYFPGARAVFTGDTLFSLSCGKLFEGTPEQNLGDEDYYLSRFRSGVCNMLF
;
A
#
# COMPACT_ATOMS: atom_id res chain seq x y z
N MET A 1 0.49 60.38 0.95
CA MET A 1 0.20 61.29 -0.20
C MET A 1 1.09 60.82 -1.35
N GLN A 2 0.55 60.37 -2.49
CA GLN A 2 0.32 61.15 -3.74
C GLN A 2 1.59 61.87 -4.25
N ALA A 3 1.97 61.86 -5.54
CA ALA A 3 1.38 61.40 -6.82
C ALA A 3 2.45 60.66 -7.67
N ILE A 4 2.24 59.86 -8.73
CA ILE A 4 1.37 59.84 -9.94
C ILE A 4 1.76 60.82 -11.07
N SER A 5 2.42 60.27 -12.11
CA SER A 5 2.42 60.70 -13.53
C SER A 5 2.85 59.49 -14.38
N LYS A 6 2.06 58.90 -15.30
CA LYS A 6 1.51 59.37 -16.61
C LYS A 6 2.60 59.68 -17.65
N VAL A 7 2.52 59.34 -18.96
CA VAL A 7 1.78 58.37 -19.84
C VAL A 7 2.40 58.51 -21.28
N SER A 8 2.04 57.66 -22.27
CA SER A 8 2.31 57.77 -23.75
C SER A 8 3.64 57.21 -24.30
N SER A 9 3.75 56.74 -25.56
CA SER A 9 2.75 56.33 -26.60
C SER A 9 3.42 55.70 -27.85
N ALA A 10 2.61 55.10 -28.76
CA ALA A 10 2.93 54.59 -30.12
C ALA A 10 3.82 53.32 -30.18
N ALA A 11 3.56 52.26 -30.97
CA ALA A 11 2.58 51.92 -32.04
C ALA A 11 2.92 52.30 -33.50
N SER A 12 3.44 51.32 -34.25
CA SER A 12 3.41 51.20 -35.72
C SER A 12 3.54 49.72 -36.09
N LEU A 13 2.47 49.02 -36.53
CA LEU A 13 1.87 49.01 -37.88
C LEU A 13 2.79 48.47 -38.99
N PHE A 14 2.45 47.28 -39.51
CA PHE A 14 2.55 46.98 -40.95
C PHE A 14 1.32 46.16 -41.43
N ARG A 15 0.81 46.55 -42.60
CA ARG A 15 -0.18 45.84 -43.43
C ARG A 15 0.61 44.98 -44.47
N CYS A 16 0.10 44.11 -45.37
CA CYS A 16 -1.24 43.68 -45.84
C CYS A 16 -1.01 42.31 -46.59
N SER A 17 -1.84 41.66 -47.44
CA SER A 17 -3.17 41.91 -48.04
C SER A 17 -3.71 40.64 -48.73
N THR A 18 -5.04 40.45 -48.79
CA THR A 18 -5.80 39.79 -49.91
C THR A 18 -5.58 38.28 -50.22
N LYS A 19 -6.52 37.47 -50.79
CA LYS A 19 -7.90 37.70 -51.28
C LYS A 19 -8.70 36.38 -51.52
N LEU A 20 -10.05 36.49 -51.48
CA LEU A 20 -11.10 35.82 -52.29
C LEU A 20 -11.58 34.34 -52.09
N THR A 21 -12.93 34.21 -51.99
CA THR A 21 -13.84 33.15 -52.51
C THR A 21 -13.79 31.68 -51.98
N SER A 22 -14.88 30.89 -51.95
CA SER A 22 -16.30 31.08 -52.35
C SER A 22 -17.27 30.10 -51.62
N GLN A 23 -18.58 30.41 -51.58
CA GLN A 23 -19.66 29.44 -51.28
C GLN A 23 -20.02 28.56 -52.50
N PRO A 24 -20.91 27.55 -52.37
CA PRO A 24 -22.33 27.78 -52.72
C PRO A 24 -23.36 27.24 -51.68
N CYS A 25 -24.65 27.33 -52.02
CA CYS A 25 -25.83 27.01 -51.20
C CYS A 25 -26.84 26.15 -51.99
N VAL A 26 -28.10 25.99 -51.50
CA VAL A 26 -29.29 25.35 -52.13
C VAL A 26 -29.30 23.80 -52.08
N SER A 27 -30.37 23.09 -51.65
CA SER A 27 -31.58 23.46 -50.88
C SER A 27 -32.37 22.23 -50.36
N GLN A 28 -33.26 22.45 -49.38
CA GLN A 28 -34.56 21.77 -49.11
C GLN A 28 -34.79 20.28 -49.44
N LEU A 29 -35.37 19.54 -48.49
CA LEU A 29 -36.68 18.88 -48.69
C LEU A 29 -37.37 18.56 -47.35
N SER A 30 -38.69 18.41 -47.37
CA SER A 30 -39.53 18.14 -46.19
C SER A 30 -40.57 17.05 -46.47
N LEU A 31 -40.92 16.24 -45.49
CA LEU A 31 -42.18 15.48 -45.48
C LEU A 31 -42.66 15.23 -44.03
N ARG A 32 -43.93 14.83 -43.87
CA ARG A 32 -44.71 14.99 -42.62
C ARG A 32 -45.81 13.93 -42.49
N LYS A 33 -46.26 13.65 -41.25
CA LYS A 33 -47.37 12.75 -40.82
C LYS A 33 -46.95 11.27 -40.66
N GLY A 34 -47.64 10.45 -39.84
CA GLY A 34 -48.91 10.71 -39.12
C GLY A 34 -49.14 9.85 -37.86
N LEU A 35 -50.36 9.95 -37.29
CA LEU A 35 -50.78 9.33 -36.01
C LEU A 35 -51.67 8.09 -36.21
N ALA A 36 -51.57 7.12 -35.29
CA ALA A 36 -52.68 6.34 -34.69
C ALA A 36 -52.10 5.57 -33.46
N SER A 37 -52.65 5.44 -32.24
CA SER A 37 -53.99 5.55 -31.62
C SER A 37 -54.77 4.24 -31.47
N GLY A 38 -55.04 3.83 -30.21
CA GLY A 38 -55.76 2.60 -29.81
C GLY A 38 -54.90 1.76 -28.85
N VAL A 39 -55.13 1.63 -27.53
CA VAL A 39 -56.33 1.54 -26.66
C VAL A 39 -57.04 0.17 -26.71
N MET A 40 -56.71 -0.70 -25.74
CA MET A 40 -57.69 -1.16 -24.74
C MET A 40 -57.03 -1.78 -23.50
N LYS A 41 -57.67 -1.59 -22.34
CA LYS A 41 -57.49 -2.43 -21.13
C LYS A 41 -58.55 -3.52 -21.14
N LEU A 42 -58.29 -4.66 -20.50
CA LEU A 42 -59.35 -5.50 -19.91
C LEU A 42 -58.83 -6.26 -18.68
N PHE A 43 -59.76 -6.63 -17.80
CA PHE A 43 -59.54 -7.39 -16.55
C PHE A 43 -59.43 -8.91 -16.89
N SER A 44 -59.12 -9.86 -16.00
CA SER A 44 -59.38 -9.95 -14.55
C SER A 44 -58.53 -11.03 -13.84
N SER A 45 -58.41 -10.92 -12.51
CA SER A 45 -58.09 -12.02 -11.57
C SER A 45 -59.38 -12.48 -10.83
N PRO A 46 -59.38 -13.44 -9.88
CA PRO A 46 -58.33 -14.40 -9.47
C PRO A 46 -58.86 -15.86 -9.37
N LEU A 47 -58.06 -16.80 -8.82
CA LEU A 47 -58.55 -18.09 -8.31
C LEU A 47 -57.88 -18.46 -6.97
N LYS A 48 -58.70 -18.71 -5.95
CA LYS A 48 -58.40 -19.51 -4.74
C LYS A 48 -58.88 -20.96 -5.02
N THR A 49 -58.63 -22.03 -4.26
CA THR A 49 -58.18 -22.30 -2.87
C THR A 49 -57.53 -23.72 -2.89
N MET A 50 -56.68 -24.19 -1.98
CA MET A 50 -56.91 -24.70 -0.60
C MET A 50 -55.50 -24.87 0.04
N PHE A 51 -55.22 -24.62 1.32
CA PHE A 51 -55.70 -25.27 2.56
C PHE A 51 -55.39 -26.78 2.67
N ASP A 52 -54.33 -27.11 3.41
CA ASP A 52 -54.48 -27.83 4.70
C ASP A 52 -53.32 -27.46 5.65
N ALA A 53 -53.36 -27.89 6.92
CA ALA A 53 -52.60 -27.32 8.03
C ALA A 53 -51.54 -28.25 8.66
N GLY A 54 -50.49 -27.64 9.21
CA GLY A 54 -49.48 -28.31 10.04
C GLY A 54 -48.77 -27.34 10.99
N ARG A 55 -49.18 -27.30 12.26
CA ARG A 55 -48.46 -26.56 13.32
C ARG A 55 -47.27 -27.40 13.82
N SER A 56 -46.07 -26.81 13.93
CA SER A 56 -45.52 -26.38 15.23
C SER A 56 -44.07 -25.84 15.10
N VAL A 57 -43.60 -25.25 16.21
CA VAL A 57 -42.23 -24.81 16.55
C VAL A 57 -41.74 -23.51 15.90
N HIS A 58 -41.66 -22.48 16.75
CA HIS A 58 -40.84 -21.30 16.53
C HIS A 58 -39.35 -21.70 16.51
N VAL A 59 -38.65 -21.39 15.43
CA VAL A 59 -37.23 -21.01 15.51
C VAL A 59 -37.11 -19.62 14.93
N SER A 60 -36.74 -18.65 15.75
CA SER A 60 -36.39 -17.30 15.31
C SER A 60 -35.10 -17.36 14.52
N ARG A 61 -35.20 -17.71 13.23
CA ARG A 61 -34.07 -17.66 12.30
C ARG A 61 -33.69 -16.19 12.16
N PHE A 62 -32.60 -15.81 12.83
CA PHE A 62 -31.96 -14.51 12.67
C PHE A 62 -31.90 -14.17 11.18
N CYS A 63 -32.21 -12.91 10.83
CA CYS A 63 -31.93 -12.41 9.50
C CYS A 63 -30.40 -12.49 9.33
N SER A 64 -29.95 -13.52 8.61
CA SER A 64 -28.54 -13.74 8.36
C SER A 64 -28.03 -12.55 7.57
N THR A 65 -27.07 -11.81 8.12
CA THR A 65 -26.36 -10.74 7.43
C THR A 65 -25.92 -11.25 6.06
N SER A 66 -26.61 -10.79 5.02
CA SER A 66 -26.26 -11.10 3.65
C SER A 66 -24.92 -10.45 3.38
N ASN A 67 -23.87 -11.27 3.25
CA ASN A 67 -22.63 -10.85 2.63
C ASN A 67 -22.92 -10.61 1.15
N ILE A 68 -23.52 -9.46 0.85
CA ILE A 68 -23.64 -8.92 -0.50
C ILE A 68 -22.19 -8.65 -0.97
N PRO A 69 -21.75 -9.18 -2.13
CA PRO A 69 -20.46 -8.81 -2.70
C PRO A 69 -20.46 -7.30 -2.94
N SER A 70 -19.42 -6.60 -2.47
CA SER A 70 -19.39 -5.13 -2.47
C SER A 70 -19.39 -4.56 -3.89
N SER A 71 -20.54 -4.02 -4.31
CA SER A 71 -20.86 -3.31 -5.56
C SER A 71 -20.27 -1.89 -5.67
N LEU A 72 -19.37 -1.51 -4.75
CA LEU A 72 -18.82 -0.16 -4.67
C LEU A 72 -17.56 -0.03 -5.53
N GLN A 73 -17.69 0.59 -6.70
CA GLN A 73 -16.56 0.97 -7.53
C GLN A 73 -16.01 2.35 -7.13
N ILE A 74 -14.69 2.54 -7.29
CA ILE A 74 -13.98 3.76 -6.91
C ILE A 74 -13.19 4.26 -8.14
N GLU A 75 -13.63 5.35 -8.73
CA GLU A 75 -12.95 6.03 -9.85
C GLU A 75 -12.06 7.16 -9.29
N LEU A 76 -10.77 7.17 -9.67
CA LEU A 76 -9.86 8.28 -9.35
C LEU A 76 -10.00 9.39 -10.41
N VAL A 77 -10.29 10.60 -9.95
CA VAL A 77 -10.41 11.80 -10.80
C VAL A 77 -9.31 12.79 -10.44
N PRO A 78 -8.25 12.90 -11.27
CA PRO A 78 -7.20 13.91 -11.09
C PRO A 78 -7.79 15.33 -11.14
N CYS A 79 -7.36 16.18 -10.21
CA CYS A 79 -7.79 17.58 -10.09
C CYS A 79 -6.58 18.48 -9.81
N LEU A 80 -6.66 19.76 -10.16
CA LEU A 80 -5.59 20.74 -9.96
C LEU A 80 -4.25 20.28 -10.57
N ALA A 81 -3.21 20.05 -9.75
CA ALA A 81 -1.90 19.57 -10.20
C ALA A 81 -1.64 18.11 -9.78
N ASP A 82 -1.93 17.79 -8.52
CA ASP A 82 -1.58 16.53 -7.84
C ASP A 82 -2.68 16.03 -6.87
N ASN A 83 -3.82 16.73 -6.77
CA ASN A 83 -4.97 16.29 -5.95
C ASN A 83 -5.76 15.17 -6.66
N TYR A 84 -6.34 14.27 -5.86
CA TYR A 84 -7.29 13.24 -6.32
C TYR A 84 -8.65 13.40 -5.64
N ALA A 85 -9.68 13.63 -6.44
CA ALA A 85 -11.05 13.33 -6.03
C ALA A 85 -11.35 11.85 -6.29
N TYR A 86 -12.27 11.25 -5.52
CA TYR A 86 -12.66 9.84 -5.69
C TYR A 86 -14.17 9.74 -5.91
N ILE A 87 -14.61 9.34 -7.10
CA ILE A 87 -16.04 9.08 -7.34
C ILE A 87 -16.37 7.66 -6.88
N LEU A 88 -17.43 7.54 -6.10
CA LEU A 88 -17.91 6.29 -5.50
C LEU A 88 -19.19 5.91 -6.21
N HIS A 89 -19.20 4.78 -6.93
CA HIS A 89 -20.38 4.29 -7.64
C HIS A 89 -20.88 3.03 -6.95
N ASP A 90 -22.10 3.04 -6.44
CA ASP A 90 -22.79 1.80 -6.09
C ASP A 90 -23.59 1.28 -7.29
N GLU A 91 -23.20 0.12 -7.82
CA GLU A 91 -23.81 -0.47 -9.02
C GLU A 91 -25.26 -0.98 -8.80
N GLU A 92 -25.66 -1.27 -7.55
CA GLU A 92 -26.99 -1.83 -7.27
C GLU A 92 -28.09 -0.75 -7.24
N THR A 93 -27.82 0.38 -6.59
CA THR A 93 -28.77 1.51 -6.48
C THR A 93 -28.55 2.60 -7.52
N GLY A 94 -27.38 2.65 -8.16
CA GLY A 94 -26.96 3.78 -9.00
C GLY A 94 -26.61 5.05 -8.20
N THR A 95 -26.47 4.95 -6.88
CA THR A 95 -26.05 6.08 -6.02
C THR A 95 -24.60 6.43 -6.32
N VAL A 96 -24.34 7.73 -6.53
CA VAL A 96 -22.98 8.23 -6.73
C VAL A 96 -22.58 9.24 -5.65
N GLY A 97 -21.39 9.04 -5.09
CA GLY A 97 -20.72 10.00 -4.20
C GLY A 97 -19.44 10.54 -4.84
N VAL A 98 -18.91 11.64 -4.35
CA VAL A 98 -17.53 12.06 -4.61
C VAL A 98 -16.84 12.45 -3.32
N VAL A 99 -15.62 11.96 -3.10
CA VAL A 99 -14.75 12.38 -1.99
C VAL A 99 -13.80 13.46 -2.48
N ASP A 100 -13.64 14.52 -1.69
CA ASP A 100 -12.70 15.63 -1.87
C ASP A 100 -12.68 16.27 -3.28
N PRO A 101 -13.80 16.82 -3.78
CA PRO A 101 -13.84 17.50 -5.06
C PRO A 101 -13.14 18.87 -5.00
N SER A 102 -11.84 18.88 -5.28
CA SER A 102 -10.99 20.09 -5.42
C SER A 102 -11.63 21.17 -6.31
N GLU A 103 -12.16 20.74 -7.44
CA GLU A 103 -12.82 21.57 -8.45
C GLU A 103 -13.96 20.77 -9.10
N ALA A 104 -15.01 21.45 -9.56
CA ALA A 104 -16.22 20.77 -10.00
C ALA A 104 -16.11 20.17 -11.42
N VAL A 105 -15.32 20.79 -12.31
CA VAL A 105 -15.29 20.45 -13.75
C VAL A 105 -14.80 19.02 -14.03
N PRO A 106 -13.71 18.51 -13.42
CA PRO A 106 -13.28 17.11 -13.62
C PRO A 106 -14.36 16.11 -13.21
N VAL A 107 -14.96 16.31 -12.03
CA VAL A 107 -16.05 15.47 -11.50
C VAL A 107 -17.27 15.50 -12.41
N MET A 108 -17.68 16.68 -12.88
CA MET A 108 -18.77 16.84 -13.85
C MET A 108 -18.50 16.11 -15.17
N ASN A 109 -17.25 16.06 -15.63
CA ASN A 109 -16.86 15.40 -16.87
C ASN A 109 -16.88 13.87 -16.74
N ALA A 110 -16.45 13.31 -15.60
CA ALA A 110 -16.57 11.89 -15.30
C ALA A 110 -18.04 11.45 -15.23
N LEU A 111 -18.85 12.10 -14.38
CA LEU A 111 -20.29 11.83 -14.24
C LEU A 111 -21.04 11.88 -15.59
N LYS A 112 -20.67 12.84 -16.45
CA LYS A 112 -21.29 13.01 -17.78
C LYS A 112 -20.95 11.87 -18.75
N GLN A 113 -19.76 11.27 -18.67
CA GLN A 113 -19.40 10.12 -19.52
C GLN A 113 -20.26 8.90 -19.20
N ASN A 114 -20.54 8.68 -17.91
CA ASN A 114 -21.34 7.56 -17.42
C ASN A 114 -22.85 7.85 -17.38
N GLY A 115 -23.28 9.08 -17.70
CA GLY A 115 -24.69 9.50 -17.65
C GLY A 115 -25.29 9.59 -16.24
N GLN A 116 -24.44 9.72 -15.21
CA GLN A 116 -24.80 9.62 -13.80
C GLN A 116 -25.18 10.97 -13.16
N ASN A 117 -25.94 10.92 -12.06
CA ASN A 117 -26.25 12.05 -11.20
C ASN A 117 -25.51 11.92 -9.86
N LEU A 118 -25.06 13.03 -9.27
CA LEU A 118 -24.36 13.03 -7.99
C LEU A 118 -25.35 13.10 -6.81
N THR A 119 -25.25 12.15 -5.89
CA THR A 119 -26.08 12.10 -4.67
C THR A 119 -25.37 12.72 -3.47
N TYR A 120 -24.07 12.42 -3.29
CA TYR A 120 -23.29 12.84 -2.12
C TYR A 120 -21.96 13.48 -2.49
N ILE A 121 -21.52 14.42 -1.64
CA ILE A 121 -20.17 14.99 -1.63
C ILE A 121 -19.62 14.72 -0.23
N LEU A 122 -18.45 14.09 -0.11
CA LEU A 122 -17.78 13.80 1.15
C LEU A 122 -16.50 14.64 1.21
N ASN A 123 -16.29 15.38 2.30
CA ASN A 123 -15.04 16.13 2.51
C ASN A 123 -14.31 15.58 3.73
N THR A 124 -13.04 15.19 3.56
CA THR A 124 -12.16 14.75 4.65
C THR A 124 -11.79 15.92 5.56
N HIS A 125 -11.55 17.10 4.98
CA HIS A 125 -11.24 18.33 5.71
C HIS A 125 -11.58 19.57 4.87
N HIS A 126 -11.29 20.75 5.41
CA HIS A 126 -11.80 22.03 4.91
C HIS A 126 -10.90 22.81 3.94
N HIS A 127 -9.74 22.31 3.53
CA HIS A 127 -8.89 23.05 2.60
C HIS A 127 -9.56 23.18 1.21
N TYR A 128 -9.20 24.24 0.49
CA TYR A 128 -9.89 24.63 -0.73
C TYR A 128 -9.73 23.58 -1.84
N ASP A 129 -8.56 22.97 -1.94
CA ASP A 129 -8.22 21.87 -2.83
C ASP A 129 -8.87 20.52 -2.45
N HIS A 130 -9.68 20.47 -1.38
CA HIS A 130 -10.56 19.33 -1.05
C HIS A 130 -12.06 19.71 -1.03
N THR A 131 -12.39 21.00 -1.26
CA THR A 131 -13.76 21.54 -1.07
C THR A 131 -14.22 22.52 -2.14
N GLY A 132 -13.36 22.98 -3.06
CA GLY A 132 -13.65 24.06 -4.01
C GLY A 132 -14.78 23.72 -4.99
N GLY A 133 -14.93 22.44 -5.34
CA GLY A 133 -16.05 21.96 -6.15
C GLY A 133 -17.39 21.87 -5.43
N ASN A 134 -17.44 21.93 -4.09
CA ASN A 134 -18.63 21.61 -3.28
C ASN A 134 -19.88 22.36 -3.72
N LEU A 135 -19.81 23.69 -3.80
CA LEU A 135 -21.00 24.52 -3.99
C LEU A 135 -21.57 24.39 -5.41
N GLU A 136 -20.71 24.30 -6.42
CA GLU A 136 -21.13 24.15 -7.82
C GLU A 136 -21.70 22.74 -8.09
N LEU A 137 -21.07 21.69 -7.55
CA LEU A 137 -21.61 20.33 -7.63
C LEU A 137 -22.94 20.20 -6.88
N LYS A 138 -23.07 20.83 -5.70
CA LYS A 138 -24.30 20.84 -4.92
C LYS A 138 -25.44 21.56 -5.64
N ASP A 139 -25.20 22.76 -6.19
CA ASP A 139 -26.19 23.53 -6.93
C ASP A 139 -26.67 22.78 -8.17
N LYS A 140 -25.72 22.23 -8.96
CA LYS A 140 -26.02 21.55 -10.22
C LYS A 140 -26.77 20.23 -10.07
N TYR A 141 -26.44 19.41 -9.06
CA TYR A 141 -26.95 18.05 -8.93
C TYR A 141 -27.92 17.85 -7.74
N GLY A 142 -28.09 18.85 -6.88
CA GLY A 142 -28.86 18.74 -5.64
C GLY A 142 -28.18 17.90 -4.55
N ALA A 143 -26.90 17.57 -4.73
CA ALA A 143 -26.13 16.65 -3.90
C ALA A 143 -26.04 17.09 -2.43
N LYS A 144 -25.89 16.11 -1.53
CA LYS A 144 -25.73 16.34 -0.08
C LYS A 144 -24.26 16.32 0.33
N VAL A 145 -23.81 17.42 0.93
CA VAL A 145 -22.44 17.58 1.42
C VAL A 145 -22.32 16.99 2.82
N VAL A 146 -21.34 16.14 3.02
CA VAL A 146 -21.06 15.32 4.20
C VAL A 146 -19.64 15.62 4.67
N GLY A 147 -19.46 15.88 5.96
CA GLY A 147 -18.12 16.20 6.50
C GLY A 147 -18.07 16.18 8.02
N SER A 148 -16.96 16.66 8.57
CA SER A 148 -16.73 16.73 10.01
C SER A 148 -17.67 17.71 10.72
N ALA A 149 -18.17 17.31 11.89
CA ALA A 149 -18.95 18.16 12.79
C ALA A 149 -18.12 19.32 13.36
N LEU A 150 -16.82 19.11 13.56
CA LEU A 150 -15.88 20.16 13.98
C LEU A 150 -15.72 21.22 12.89
N ASP A 151 -15.54 20.79 11.64
CA ASP A 151 -15.41 21.67 10.47
C ASP A 151 -16.76 22.09 9.86
N ARG A 152 -17.90 21.93 10.56
CA ARG A 152 -19.25 22.32 10.07
C ARG A 152 -19.34 23.79 9.62
N LYS A 153 -18.49 24.69 10.15
CA LYS A 153 -18.41 26.11 9.73
C LYS A 153 -17.39 26.37 8.61
N ARG A 154 -16.56 25.38 8.26
CA ARG A 154 -15.46 25.47 7.30
C ARG A 154 -15.72 24.69 6.01
N ILE A 155 -16.40 23.54 6.07
CA ILE A 155 -16.86 22.80 4.90
C ILE A 155 -17.94 23.61 4.14
N PRO A 156 -17.71 24.04 2.89
CA PRO A 156 -18.69 24.79 2.13
C PRO A 156 -19.95 23.96 1.84
N GLY A 157 -21.10 24.46 2.29
CA GLY A 157 -22.41 23.91 1.94
C GLY A 157 -22.84 22.63 2.66
N ILE A 158 -22.16 22.21 3.73
CA ILE A 158 -22.46 20.98 4.50
C ILE A 158 -23.93 20.81 4.90
N ASP A 159 -24.51 19.64 4.62
CA ASP A 159 -25.85 19.21 5.07
C ASP A 159 -25.78 18.23 6.24
N ILE A 160 -24.84 17.28 6.17
CA ILE A 160 -24.65 16.18 7.12
C ILE A 160 -23.28 16.37 7.76
N ALA A 161 -23.22 16.45 9.10
CA ALA A 161 -21.95 16.58 9.80
C ALA A 161 -21.82 15.49 10.87
N LEU A 162 -20.67 14.80 10.85
CA LEU A 162 -20.40 13.54 11.56
C LEU A 162 -19.20 13.68 12.51
N ASN A 163 -19.14 12.85 13.54
CA ASN A 163 -18.18 12.88 14.65
C ASN A 163 -17.29 11.61 14.63
N ASP A 164 -16.21 11.57 15.42
CA ASP A 164 -15.41 10.34 15.60
C ASP A 164 -16.27 9.15 16.05
N GLY A 165 -16.13 8.02 15.35
CA GLY A 165 -16.85 6.79 15.65
C GLY A 165 -18.30 6.72 15.14
N ASP A 166 -18.81 7.78 14.49
CA ASP A 166 -20.12 7.72 13.83
C ASP A 166 -20.14 6.67 12.72
N LYS A 167 -21.28 5.98 12.60
CA LYS A 167 -21.59 5.10 11.48
C LYS A 167 -22.60 5.78 10.56
N TRP A 168 -22.23 5.87 9.28
CA TRP A 168 -23.07 6.41 8.23
C TRP A 168 -23.31 5.36 7.14
N GLU A 169 -24.35 5.51 6.33
CA GLU A 169 -24.69 4.57 5.25
C GLU A 169 -24.62 5.28 3.89
N PHE A 170 -23.72 4.82 3.03
CA PHE A 170 -23.70 5.17 1.62
C PHE A 170 -24.39 4.06 0.84
N ALA A 171 -25.66 4.24 0.44
CA ALA A 171 -26.43 3.24 -0.32
C ALA A 171 -26.46 1.82 0.32
N GLY A 172 -26.46 1.74 1.66
CA GLY A 172 -26.40 0.46 2.39
C GLY A 172 -24.98 -0.07 2.64
N HIS A 173 -23.94 0.53 2.05
CA HIS A 173 -22.56 0.31 2.47
C HIS A 173 -22.30 1.06 3.79
N GLU A 174 -21.95 0.32 4.83
CA GLU A 174 -21.56 0.90 6.13
C GLU A 174 -20.24 1.69 5.98
N VAL A 175 -20.23 2.92 6.49
CA VAL A 175 -19.08 3.83 6.51
C VAL A 175 -18.76 4.18 7.97
N HIS A 176 -17.52 3.96 8.40
CA HIS A 176 -17.04 4.40 9.71
C HIS A 176 -16.33 5.73 9.57
N VAL A 177 -16.76 6.72 10.36
CA VAL A 177 -16.10 8.02 10.46
C VAL A 177 -15.03 7.94 11.54
N MET A 178 -13.83 8.39 11.22
CA MET A 178 -12.71 8.45 12.15
C MET A 178 -12.14 9.86 12.12
N GLU A 179 -12.13 10.57 13.24
CA GLU A 179 -11.35 11.81 13.36
C GLU A 179 -9.87 11.49 13.19
N THR A 180 -9.18 12.24 12.34
CA THR A 180 -7.76 12.05 12.03
C THR A 180 -6.97 13.37 12.17
N PRO A 181 -7.04 14.04 13.34
CA PRO A 181 -6.41 15.33 13.55
C PRO A 181 -4.89 15.27 13.39
N GLY A 182 -4.33 16.29 12.75
CA GLY A 182 -2.91 16.41 12.49
C GLY A 182 -2.64 17.45 11.42
N HIS A 183 -3.02 17.13 10.18
CA HIS A 183 -2.95 18.09 9.07
C HIS A 183 -3.81 19.33 9.38
N THR A 184 -5.11 19.10 9.61
CA THR A 184 -6.03 20.04 10.26
C THR A 184 -6.62 19.40 11.53
N LEU A 185 -7.24 20.20 12.40
CA LEU A 185 -7.85 19.69 13.65
C LEU A 185 -9.23 19.07 13.44
N GLY A 186 -9.94 19.47 12.39
CA GLY A 186 -11.26 18.94 12.04
C GLY A 186 -11.25 17.76 11.06
N HIS A 187 -10.06 17.30 10.64
CA HIS A 187 -9.89 16.24 9.64
C HIS A 187 -10.58 14.92 10.05
N ILE A 188 -11.30 14.31 9.12
CA ILE A 188 -11.88 12.97 9.23
C ILE A 188 -11.47 12.07 8.05
N SER A 189 -11.31 10.79 8.34
CA SER A 189 -11.14 9.73 7.36
C SER A 189 -12.40 8.87 7.28
N PHE A 190 -12.80 8.48 6.06
CA PHE A 190 -13.96 7.62 5.81
C PHE A 190 -13.52 6.19 5.50
N TYR A 191 -13.83 5.23 6.38
CA TYR A 191 -13.52 3.81 6.17
C TYR A 191 -14.75 3.04 5.70
N PHE A 192 -14.65 2.37 4.55
CA PHE A 192 -15.68 1.52 3.96
C PHE A 192 -15.26 0.04 4.15
N PRO A 193 -15.58 -0.62 5.27
CA PRO A 193 -15.18 -2.00 5.54
C PRO A 193 -15.59 -3.01 4.46
N GLY A 194 -16.76 -2.82 3.82
CA GLY A 194 -17.23 -3.68 2.72
C GLY A 194 -16.31 -3.64 1.50
N ALA A 195 -15.89 -2.44 1.09
CA ALA A 195 -14.94 -2.23 -0.01
C ALA A 195 -13.46 -2.36 0.41
N ARG A 196 -13.19 -2.53 1.71
CA ARG A 196 -11.85 -2.50 2.35
C ARG A 196 -11.07 -1.19 2.11
N ALA A 197 -11.73 -0.13 1.66
CA ALA A 197 -11.14 1.15 1.28
C ALA A 197 -11.19 2.16 2.44
N VAL A 198 -10.18 3.04 2.53
CA VAL A 198 -10.18 4.17 3.47
C VAL A 198 -9.73 5.45 2.76
N PHE A 199 -10.61 6.44 2.72
CA PHE A 199 -10.33 7.78 2.22
C PHE A 199 -9.72 8.58 3.36
N THR A 200 -8.45 8.92 3.21
CA THR A 200 -7.58 9.42 4.30
C THR A 200 -7.26 10.91 4.16
N GLY A 201 -7.54 11.50 2.99
CA GLY A 201 -7.09 12.85 2.62
C GLY A 201 -5.63 13.08 3.01
N ASP A 202 -5.33 14.30 3.44
CA ASP A 202 -4.00 14.68 3.89
C ASP A 202 -3.55 14.09 5.24
N THR A 203 -4.30 13.18 5.86
CA THR A 203 -3.77 12.45 7.03
C THR A 203 -2.62 11.52 6.61
N LEU A 204 -2.79 10.81 5.49
CA LEU A 204 -1.90 9.74 5.06
C LEU A 204 -1.96 9.56 3.53
N PHE A 205 -0.80 9.69 2.89
CA PHE A 205 -0.61 9.41 1.47
C PHE A 205 0.05 8.02 1.27
N SER A 206 0.36 7.69 0.02
CA SER A 206 1.41 6.69 -0.25
C SER A 206 2.75 7.37 -0.06
N LEU A 207 3.63 6.79 0.75
CA LEU A 207 5.01 7.28 0.99
C LEU A 207 5.10 8.77 1.41
N SER A 208 4.06 9.30 2.07
CA SER A 208 4.13 10.50 2.92
C SER A 208 2.88 10.61 3.79
N CYS A 209 2.83 11.61 4.67
CA CYS A 209 1.64 11.96 5.44
C CYS A 209 1.57 13.49 5.62
N GLY A 210 0.43 14.11 5.38
CA GLY A 210 0.32 15.55 5.10
C GLY A 210 0.82 16.48 6.21
N LYS A 211 1.29 17.66 5.80
CA LYS A 211 1.99 18.63 6.66
C LYS A 211 1.08 19.05 7.82
N LEU A 212 1.64 19.16 9.03
CA LEU A 212 0.93 19.65 10.21
C LEU A 212 0.71 21.15 10.07
N PHE A 213 -0.54 21.57 9.79
CA PHE A 213 -0.91 22.99 9.78
C PHE A 213 -1.65 23.41 11.06
N GLU A 214 -2.45 22.52 11.65
CA GLU A 214 -3.21 22.83 12.88
C GLU A 214 -2.99 21.86 14.05
N GLY A 215 -2.57 20.61 13.78
CA GLY A 215 -2.41 19.57 14.80
C GLY A 215 -0.95 19.29 15.20
N THR A 216 -0.77 18.40 16.17
CA THR A 216 0.54 18.03 16.73
C THR A 216 1.06 16.67 16.21
N PRO A 217 2.37 16.39 16.34
CA PRO A 217 2.93 15.09 15.94
C PRO A 217 2.28 13.89 16.65
N GLU A 218 1.93 14.04 17.93
CA GLU A 218 1.35 12.96 18.76
C GLU A 218 -0.08 12.62 18.34
N GLN A 219 -0.88 13.63 17.99
CA GLN A 219 -2.23 13.46 17.45
C GLN A 219 -2.19 12.65 16.15
N LYS A 220 -1.30 13.06 15.23
CA LYS A 220 -1.12 12.42 13.92
C LYS A 220 -0.57 10.99 14.04
N SER A 221 0.50 10.79 14.83
CA SER A 221 1.12 9.48 15.06
C SER A 221 0.11 8.46 15.57
N ARG A 222 -0.66 8.80 16.61
CA ARG A 222 -1.65 7.90 17.21
C ARG A 222 -2.76 7.48 16.24
N ARG A 223 -3.17 8.34 15.31
CA ARG A 223 -4.19 8.01 14.29
C ARG A 223 -3.60 7.30 13.08
N LEU A 224 -2.36 7.60 12.69
CA LEU A 224 -1.63 6.84 11.66
C LEU A 224 -1.57 5.35 12.03
N SER A 225 -1.20 5.00 13.27
CA SER A 225 -1.17 3.61 13.73
C SER A 225 -2.50 2.89 13.50
N LEU A 226 -3.63 3.52 13.86
CA LEU A 226 -4.98 2.94 13.69
C LEU A 226 -5.36 2.77 12.21
N SER A 227 -5.11 3.77 11.37
CA SER A 227 -5.35 3.68 9.91
C SER A 227 -4.51 2.58 9.25
N ILE A 228 -3.28 2.38 9.72
CA ILE A 228 -2.39 1.29 9.28
C ILE A 228 -2.90 -0.06 9.78
N GLU A 229 -3.36 -0.17 11.03
CA GLU A 229 -3.96 -1.40 11.57
C GLU A 229 -5.21 -1.83 10.80
N GLN A 230 -6.09 -0.89 10.40
CA GLN A 230 -7.25 -1.25 9.56
C GLN A 230 -6.81 -1.83 8.21
N ARG A 231 -5.81 -1.22 7.53
CA ARG A 231 -5.21 -1.75 6.28
C ARG A 231 -4.52 -3.10 6.49
N LYS A 232 -3.78 -3.30 7.58
CA LYS A 232 -3.15 -4.60 7.90
C LYS A 232 -4.21 -5.67 8.20
N SER A 233 -5.30 -5.32 8.87
CA SER A 233 -6.36 -6.26 9.25
C SER A 233 -7.16 -6.80 8.06
N SER A 234 -7.30 -6.01 6.98
CA SER A 234 -7.95 -6.47 5.75
C SER A 234 -7.03 -7.42 4.96
N GLN A 235 -5.74 -7.09 4.83
CA GLN A 235 -4.72 -7.96 4.18
C GLN A 235 -4.50 -9.28 4.93
N LEU A 236 -4.44 -9.28 6.26
CA LEU A 236 -4.29 -10.50 7.06
C LEU A 236 -5.47 -11.48 6.89
N ARG A 237 -6.70 -10.96 6.78
CA ARG A 237 -7.89 -11.78 6.48
C ARG A 237 -7.83 -12.36 5.07
N GLU A 238 -7.27 -11.64 4.11
CA GLU A 238 -7.08 -12.12 2.74
C GLU A 238 -6.08 -13.29 2.66
N MET A 239 -4.92 -13.17 3.31
CA MET A 239 -3.95 -14.29 3.40
C MET A 239 -4.56 -15.53 4.06
N GLN A 240 -5.40 -15.35 5.10
CA GLN A 240 -6.12 -16.43 5.78
C GLN A 240 -7.31 -16.98 4.99
N ALA A 241 -7.88 -16.22 4.05
CA ALA A 241 -8.92 -16.69 3.14
C ALA A 241 -8.31 -17.48 1.98
N ILE A 242 -7.23 -16.96 1.37
CA ILE A 242 -6.49 -17.61 0.29
C ILE A 242 -5.94 -18.97 0.76
N SER A 243 -5.32 -19.04 1.94
CA SER A 243 -4.83 -20.32 2.46
C SER A 243 -5.94 -21.36 2.69
N LYS A 244 -7.15 -20.93 3.10
CA LYS A 244 -8.33 -21.81 3.21
C LYS A 244 -8.85 -22.27 1.84
N VAL A 245 -8.85 -21.40 0.83
CA VAL A 245 -9.23 -21.76 -0.54
C VAL A 245 -8.22 -22.73 -1.16
N SER A 246 -6.91 -22.51 -0.98
CA SER A 246 -5.86 -23.47 -1.38
C SER A 246 -6.03 -24.81 -0.67
N SER A 247 -6.33 -24.82 0.64
CA SER A 247 -6.59 -26.04 1.41
C SER A 247 -7.82 -26.82 0.89
N ALA A 248 -8.86 -26.11 0.45
CA ALA A 248 -10.03 -26.74 -0.16
C ALA A 248 -9.73 -27.28 -1.57
N ALA A 249 -8.96 -26.56 -2.38
CA ALA A 249 -8.55 -26.99 -3.72
C ALA A 249 -7.72 -28.29 -3.70
N SER A 250 -6.88 -28.49 -2.67
CA SER A 250 -6.14 -29.74 -2.48
C SER A 250 -6.99 -30.98 -2.15
N LEU A 251 -8.28 -30.81 -1.83
CA LEU A 251 -9.21 -31.93 -1.56
C LEU A 251 -10.03 -32.37 -2.80
N PHE A 252 -9.91 -31.69 -3.95
CA PHE A 252 -10.67 -32.00 -5.16
C PHE A 252 -9.79 -32.32 -6.38
N ARG A 253 -9.07 -33.46 -6.33
CA ARG A 253 -8.50 -34.10 -7.53
C ARG A 253 -8.91 -35.57 -7.69
N CYS A 254 -9.94 -35.75 -8.51
CA CYS A 254 -10.22 -36.91 -9.37
C CYS A 254 -10.13 -38.33 -8.78
N SER A 255 -11.28 -38.90 -8.40
CA SER A 255 -11.47 -40.36 -8.28
C SER A 255 -12.28 -40.92 -9.46
N THR A 256 -11.66 -41.04 -10.64
CA THR A 256 -12.24 -41.78 -11.78
C THR A 256 -12.08 -43.28 -11.60
N LYS A 257 -13.11 -43.94 -11.05
CA LYS A 257 -13.23 -45.41 -11.08
C LYS A 257 -13.63 -45.87 -12.48
N LEU A 258 -12.81 -46.70 -13.12
CA LEU A 258 -13.34 -47.69 -14.08
C LEU A 258 -13.90 -48.89 -13.29
N THR A 259 -14.89 -49.57 -13.87
CA THR A 259 -15.75 -50.52 -13.16
C THR A 259 -15.63 -51.95 -13.68
N SER A 260 -15.28 -52.88 -12.80
CA SER A 260 -15.73 -54.27 -12.88
C SER A 260 -15.74 -54.95 -11.49
N GLN A 261 -16.93 -55.36 -11.08
CA GLN A 261 -17.23 -56.31 -9.99
C GLN A 261 -17.62 -57.67 -10.64
N PRO A 262 -17.74 -58.84 -9.94
CA PRO A 262 -18.19 -59.08 -8.55
C PRO A 262 -17.13 -59.71 -7.60
N CYS A 263 -17.24 -59.58 -6.26
CA CYS A 263 -17.94 -60.47 -5.29
C CYS A 263 -17.32 -61.89 -5.21
N VAL A 264 -17.03 -62.50 -4.04
CA VAL A 264 -17.83 -62.62 -2.79
C VAL A 264 -16.96 -62.54 -1.51
N ARG A 265 -17.56 -62.20 -0.35
CA ARG A 265 -16.94 -62.24 1.00
C ARG A 265 -16.88 -63.67 1.58
N GLN A 266 -15.78 -64.02 2.25
CA GLN A 266 -15.67 -64.76 3.53
C GLN A 266 -14.16 -65.06 3.77
N LEU A 267 -13.58 -65.31 4.95
CA LEU A 267 -13.78 -65.00 6.37
C LEU A 267 -12.64 -65.77 7.11
N SER A 268 -12.07 -65.18 8.16
CA SER A 268 -11.35 -65.87 9.27
C SER A 268 -9.83 -66.21 9.19
N LEU A 269 -9.14 -65.71 10.23
CA LEU A 269 -8.28 -66.44 11.19
C LEU A 269 -7.01 -67.23 10.76
N ARG A 270 -5.90 -66.72 11.33
CA ARG A 270 -4.88 -67.43 12.17
C ARG A 270 -3.71 -68.22 11.54
N LYS A 271 -2.53 -67.79 12.01
CA LYS A 271 -1.37 -68.58 12.50
C LYS A 271 -0.53 -69.40 11.50
N GLY A 272 0.79 -69.37 11.74
CA GLY A 272 1.77 -70.29 11.19
C GLY A 272 2.63 -69.67 10.08
N LEU A 273 3.94 -69.91 10.03
CA LEU A 273 4.81 -70.55 11.02
C LEU A 273 6.22 -69.91 10.93
N ALA A 274 7.04 -70.10 11.97
CA ALA A 274 8.41 -69.60 12.03
C ALA A 274 9.43 -70.62 11.48
N SER A 275 10.71 -70.24 11.57
CA SER A 275 11.94 -70.96 11.15
C SER A 275 12.27 -70.91 9.64
N GLY A 276 13.55 -70.77 9.25
CA GLY A 276 14.73 -70.49 10.10
C GLY A 276 16.07 -70.75 9.41
N VAL A 277 17.16 -70.68 10.19
CA VAL A 277 18.50 -71.25 9.89
C VAL A 277 19.20 -70.61 8.66
N MET A 278 19.95 -69.51 8.84
CA MET A 278 21.40 -69.46 9.18
C MET A 278 22.37 -69.70 8.00
N LYS A 279 23.32 -68.75 7.84
CA LYS A 279 24.77 -68.95 7.51
C LYS A 279 25.10 -69.54 6.10
N LEU A 280 26.28 -69.32 5.49
CA LEU A 280 27.39 -68.36 5.66
C LEU A 280 28.27 -68.41 4.39
N PHE A 281 29.13 -67.39 4.17
CA PHE A 281 30.15 -67.31 3.10
C PHE A 281 29.58 -67.28 1.66
N SER A 282 30.31 -66.87 0.61
CA SER A 282 31.69 -66.38 0.49
C SER A 282 31.80 -65.23 -0.54
N SER A 283 32.76 -64.32 -0.33
CA SER A 283 33.37 -63.47 -1.37
C SER A 283 34.62 -64.16 -1.95
N PRO A 284 35.27 -63.69 -3.04
CA PRO A 284 35.00 -62.48 -3.84
C PRO A 284 35.01 -62.69 -5.37
N LEU A 285 34.69 -61.65 -6.14
CA LEU A 285 35.37 -61.35 -7.41
C LEU A 285 35.31 -59.84 -7.70
N LYS A 286 36.30 -59.30 -8.44
CA LYS A 286 36.46 -57.86 -8.71
C LYS A 286 36.05 -57.50 -10.13
N SER A 287 35.33 -56.39 -10.28
CA SER A 287 35.45 -55.51 -11.44
C SER A 287 35.50 -54.05 -10.96
N ARG A 288 36.12 -53.17 -11.74
CA ARG A 288 36.30 -51.74 -11.40
C ARG A 288 35.31 -50.88 -12.18
N SER A 289 34.71 -49.93 -11.49
CA SER A 289 34.26 -48.65 -12.05
C SER A 289 34.58 -47.54 -11.04
N LEU A 290 34.62 -46.29 -11.52
CA LEU A 290 35.24 -45.17 -10.80
C LEU A 290 34.30 -44.56 -9.75
N PRO A 291 34.85 -43.92 -8.69
CA PRO A 291 34.02 -43.18 -7.75
C PRO A 291 33.38 -41.98 -8.46
N VAL A 292 32.05 -41.93 -8.46
CA VAL A 292 31.35 -40.65 -8.66
C VAL A 292 31.76 -39.77 -7.49
N SER A 293 32.34 -38.61 -7.78
CA SER A 293 32.76 -37.66 -6.77
C SER A 293 31.57 -37.26 -5.89
N ARG A 294 31.84 -36.97 -4.61
CA ARG A 294 30.96 -36.08 -3.86
C ARG A 294 30.94 -34.74 -4.60
N PHE A 295 29.92 -34.53 -5.42
CA PHE A 295 29.31 -33.21 -5.44
C PHE A 295 28.82 -32.97 -4.02
N CYS A 296 29.60 -32.19 -3.27
CA CYS A 296 28.99 -31.38 -2.23
C CYS A 296 28.02 -30.47 -2.98
N SER A 297 26.74 -30.82 -2.98
CA SER A 297 25.70 -29.83 -3.24
C SER A 297 25.99 -28.66 -2.31
N ALA A 298 25.99 -27.44 -2.86
CA ALA A 298 25.99 -26.24 -2.03
C ALA A 298 24.88 -26.45 -0.99
N SER A 299 25.28 -26.58 0.27
CA SER A 299 24.32 -26.68 1.34
C SER A 299 23.61 -25.33 1.35
N ASN A 300 22.28 -25.34 1.35
CA ASN A 300 21.55 -24.12 1.68
C ASN A 300 21.84 -23.83 3.15
N ILE A 301 22.94 -23.11 3.40
CA ILE A 301 23.22 -22.49 4.69
C ILE A 301 22.00 -21.59 4.93
N SER A 302 21.22 -21.94 5.95
CA SER A 302 20.02 -21.20 6.33
C SER A 302 20.48 -19.96 7.09
N SER A 303 21.10 -19.05 6.37
CA SER A 303 21.90 -17.92 6.84
C SER A 303 21.10 -17.02 7.78
N SER A 304 21.15 -17.28 9.08
CA SER A 304 20.31 -16.60 10.07
C SER A 304 20.94 -15.27 10.52
N LEU A 305 20.95 -14.32 9.58
CA LEU A 305 21.15 -12.92 9.91
C LEU A 305 19.97 -12.44 10.75
N GLN A 306 20.17 -12.29 12.06
CA GLN A 306 19.21 -11.65 12.94
C GLN A 306 19.45 -10.14 12.96
N ILE A 307 18.37 -9.37 13.02
CA ILE A 307 18.41 -7.91 12.92
C ILE A 307 17.67 -7.34 14.14
N GLU A 308 18.42 -6.71 15.04
CA GLU A 308 17.92 -6.09 16.29
C GLU A 308 17.81 -4.58 16.07
N LEU A 309 16.58 -4.04 16.13
CA LEU A 309 16.33 -2.59 16.11
C LEU A 309 16.74 -1.99 17.45
N VAL A 310 17.56 -0.93 17.40
CA VAL A 310 18.03 -0.17 18.55
C VAL A 310 17.55 1.28 18.39
N PRO A 311 16.56 1.74 19.17
CA PRO A 311 16.16 3.14 19.20
C PRO A 311 17.30 4.04 19.68
N CYS A 312 17.51 5.16 19.00
CA CYS A 312 18.50 6.19 19.34
C CYS A 312 17.88 7.59 19.29
N LEU A 313 18.50 8.56 19.96
CA LEU A 313 18.05 9.96 19.98
C LEU A 313 16.55 10.09 20.37
N ALA A 314 15.70 10.57 19.45
CA ALA A 314 14.26 10.74 19.66
C ALA A 314 13.43 9.73 18.85
N ASP A 315 13.78 9.56 17.57
CA ASP A 315 13.03 8.77 16.59
C ASP A 315 13.92 8.06 15.54
N ASN A 316 15.25 8.06 15.70
CA ASN A 316 16.18 7.32 14.84
C ASN A 316 16.26 5.83 15.25
N TYR A 317 16.54 4.95 14.28
CA TYR A 317 16.86 3.53 14.52
C TYR A 317 18.25 3.17 13.99
N ALA A 318 19.10 2.67 14.88
CA ALA A 318 20.25 1.86 14.50
C ALA A 318 19.81 0.39 14.36
N TYR A 319 20.47 -0.37 13.48
CA TYR A 319 20.15 -1.80 13.26
C TYR A 319 21.37 -2.67 13.52
N ILE A 320 21.36 -3.46 14.60
CA ILE A 320 22.44 -4.42 14.88
C ILE A 320 22.21 -5.69 14.08
N LEU A 321 23.21 -6.06 13.28
CA LEU A 321 23.22 -7.23 12.40
C LEU A 321 24.00 -8.34 13.09
N HIS A 322 23.32 -9.36 13.58
CA HIS A 322 23.93 -10.52 14.22
C HIS A 322 23.98 -11.68 13.24
N ASP A 323 25.17 -12.08 12.79
CA ASP A 323 25.36 -13.38 12.17
C ASP A 323 25.50 -14.47 13.26
N GLU A 324 24.75 -15.56 13.16
CA GLU A 324 24.81 -16.65 14.15
C GLU A 324 25.90 -17.68 13.86
N ASP A 325 26.25 -17.91 12.58
CA ASP A 325 27.19 -18.96 12.18
C ASP A 325 28.66 -18.60 12.52
N THR A 326 29.06 -17.34 12.34
CA THR A 326 30.41 -16.83 12.65
C THR A 326 30.48 -16.02 13.94
N GLY A 327 29.34 -15.55 14.45
CA GLY A 327 29.26 -14.61 15.58
C GLY A 327 29.55 -13.15 15.22
N THR A 328 29.89 -12.84 13.96
CA THR A 328 30.17 -11.48 13.46
C THR A 328 29.01 -10.53 13.77
N VAL A 329 29.32 -9.28 14.13
CA VAL A 329 28.30 -8.24 14.37
C VAL A 329 28.57 -6.98 13.56
N GLY A 330 27.53 -6.50 12.88
CA GLY A 330 27.48 -5.18 12.26
C GLY A 330 26.53 -4.26 13.03
N VAL A 331 26.65 -2.94 12.83
CA VAL A 331 25.58 -1.99 13.13
C VAL A 331 25.38 -1.06 11.95
N VAL A 332 24.14 -0.84 11.53
CA VAL A 332 23.76 0.18 10.57
C VAL A 332 23.36 1.45 11.32
N ASP A 333 23.85 2.60 10.85
CA ASP A 333 23.50 3.96 11.28
C ASP A 333 23.52 4.18 12.82
N PRO A 334 24.67 3.99 13.50
CA PRO A 334 24.79 4.24 14.93
C PRO A 334 24.78 5.76 15.24
N SER A 335 23.59 6.33 15.39
CA SER A 335 23.36 7.72 15.83
C SER A 335 24.19 8.10 17.06
N GLU A 336 24.18 7.22 18.07
CA GLU A 336 24.87 7.35 19.34
C GLU A 336 25.54 6.01 19.68
N ALA A 337 26.70 6.05 20.34
CA ALA A 337 27.43 4.82 20.66
C ALA A 337 26.79 4.02 21.81
N VAL A 338 26.27 4.70 22.85
CA VAL A 338 25.80 4.04 24.08
C VAL A 338 24.66 3.04 23.87
N PRO A 339 23.56 3.32 23.13
CA PRO A 339 22.50 2.34 22.89
C PRO A 339 23.01 1.06 22.22
N VAL A 340 23.95 1.20 21.28
CA VAL A 340 24.60 0.08 20.59
C VAL A 340 25.50 -0.70 21.53
N MET A 341 26.29 -0.02 22.38
CA MET A 341 27.13 -0.68 23.40
C MET A 341 26.29 -1.53 24.37
N ASP A 342 25.15 -1.02 24.84
CA ASP A 342 24.32 -1.72 25.83
C ASP A 342 23.63 -2.96 25.23
N ALA A 343 23.18 -2.89 23.98
CA ALA A 343 22.69 -4.06 23.25
C ALA A 343 23.80 -5.11 23.03
N LEU A 344 25.01 -4.68 22.66
CA LEU A 344 26.17 -5.57 22.53
C LEU A 344 26.57 -6.23 23.86
N HIS A 345 26.60 -5.46 24.96
CA HIS A 345 26.90 -5.96 26.31
C HIS A 345 25.88 -7.00 26.77
N LYS A 346 24.58 -6.71 26.61
CA LYS A 346 23.44 -7.60 26.94
C LYS A 346 23.55 -8.95 26.24
N ASN A 347 24.01 -8.96 24.99
CA ASN A 347 24.16 -10.17 24.17
C ASN A 347 25.57 -10.78 24.23
N GLY A 348 26.50 -10.19 24.99
CA GLY A 348 27.88 -10.69 25.16
C GLY A 348 28.75 -10.66 23.90
N ARG A 349 28.41 -9.84 22.89
CA ARG A 349 29.10 -9.80 21.59
C ARG A 349 30.03 -8.58 21.45
N THR A 350 30.96 -8.66 20.50
CA THR A 350 31.82 -7.53 20.08
C THR A 350 31.42 -7.04 18.69
N LEU A 351 31.54 -5.74 18.44
CA LEU A 351 31.26 -5.16 17.13
C LEU A 351 32.40 -5.46 16.15
N SER A 352 32.07 -5.78 14.90
CA SER A 352 33.03 -6.02 13.81
C SER A 352 32.95 -4.94 12.73
N TYR A 353 31.74 -4.51 12.38
CA TYR A 353 31.48 -3.54 11.32
C TYR A 353 30.50 -2.43 11.76
N ILE A 354 30.68 -1.26 11.18
CA ILE A 354 29.74 -0.13 11.22
C ILE A 354 29.41 0.19 9.78
N LEU A 355 28.13 0.26 9.42
CA LEU A 355 27.63 0.60 8.09
C LEU A 355 26.91 1.94 8.21
N ASN A 356 27.26 2.92 7.36
CA ASN A 356 26.54 4.19 7.30
C ASN A 356 25.88 4.37 5.94
N THR A 357 24.58 4.65 5.94
CA THR A 357 23.81 4.95 4.73
C THR A 357 24.21 6.30 4.15
N HIS A 358 24.37 7.31 5.02
CA HIS A 358 24.82 8.65 4.65
C HIS A 358 25.52 9.36 5.82
N HIS A 359 25.87 10.64 5.62
CA HIS A 359 26.79 11.37 6.50
C HIS A 359 26.16 12.27 7.57
N HIS A 360 24.83 12.31 7.74
CA HIS A 360 24.26 13.13 8.81
C HIS A 360 24.63 12.60 10.20
N TYR A 361 24.66 13.50 11.18
CA TYR A 361 25.22 13.21 12.49
C TYR A 361 24.41 12.16 13.25
N ASP A 362 23.10 12.17 13.09
CA ASP A 362 22.15 11.19 13.61
C ASP A 362 22.21 9.82 12.92
N HIS A 363 23.06 9.63 11.90
CA HIS A 363 23.38 8.31 11.33
C HIS A 363 24.87 7.93 11.51
N THR A 364 25.68 8.82 12.09
CA THR A 364 27.16 8.66 12.15
C THR A 364 27.81 9.04 13.47
N GLY A 365 27.09 9.62 14.43
CA GLY A 365 27.64 10.22 15.66
C GLY A 365 28.36 9.22 16.55
N GLY A 366 27.88 7.97 16.61
CA GLY A 366 28.51 6.87 17.33
C GLY A 366 29.75 6.27 16.65
N ASN A 367 30.03 6.59 15.37
CA ASN A 367 31.06 5.92 14.56
C ASN A 367 32.43 5.86 15.24
N LEU A 368 32.95 7.01 15.68
CA LEU A 368 34.33 7.11 16.16
C LEU A 368 34.51 6.43 17.52
N GLU A 369 33.53 6.54 18.41
CA GLU A 369 33.57 5.92 19.74
C GLU A 369 33.40 4.39 19.66
N LEU A 370 32.48 3.90 18.83
CA LEU A 370 32.34 2.46 18.57
C LEU A 370 33.58 1.89 17.87
N LYS A 371 34.19 2.64 16.94
CA LYS A 371 35.43 2.24 16.27
C LYS A 371 36.61 2.17 17.24
N ASP A 372 36.79 3.17 18.10
CA ASP A 372 37.88 3.19 19.09
C ASP A 372 37.71 2.05 20.13
N LYS A 373 36.49 1.87 20.65
CA LYS A 373 36.20 0.85 21.67
C LYS A 373 36.31 -0.59 21.18
N TYR A 374 35.87 -0.89 19.96
CA TYR A 374 35.78 -2.28 19.44
C TYR A 374 36.78 -2.61 18.32
N GLY A 375 37.50 -1.62 17.78
CA GLY A 375 38.36 -1.80 16.59
C GLY A 375 37.58 -2.03 15.29
N ALA A 376 36.27 -1.74 15.30
CA ALA A 376 35.35 -2.04 14.20
C ALA A 376 35.71 -1.32 12.89
N LYS A 377 35.30 -1.91 11.76
CA LYS A 377 35.51 -1.33 10.42
C LYS A 377 34.29 -0.56 9.95
N VAL A 378 34.49 0.73 9.67
CA VAL A 378 33.45 1.64 9.16
C VAL A 378 33.36 1.50 7.65
N VAL A 379 32.14 1.29 7.16
CA VAL A 379 31.74 1.00 5.79
C VAL A 379 30.75 2.06 5.35
N GLY A 380 30.96 2.68 4.19
CA GLY A 380 30.07 3.71 3.69
C GLY A 380 30.32 4.08 2.23
N SER A 381 29.59 5.08 1.76
CA SER A 381 29.68 5.59 0.39
C SER A 381 31.06 6.15 0.05
N ALA A 382 31.55 5.84 -1.17
CA ALA A 382 32.77 6.39 -1.72
C ALA A 382 32.67 7.89 -2.03
N LEU A 383 31.46 8.39 -2.36
CA LEU A 383 31.17 9.81 -2.52
C LEU A 383 31.32 10.55 -1.18
N ASP A 384 30.72 9.99 -0.11
CA ASP A 384 30.78 10.54 1.24
C ASP A 384 32.04 10.12 2.03
N ARG A 385 33.09 9.60 1.37
CA ARG A 385 34.34 9.17 2.04
C ARG A 385 35.05 10.26 2.86
N LYS A 386 34.75 11.54 2.60
CA LYS A 386 35.24 12.70 3.38
C LYS A 386 34.26 13.18 4.45
N ARG A 387 33.03 12.66 4.47
CA ARG A 387 31.93 13.06 5.34
C ARG A 387 31.59 11.98 6.39
N ILE A 388 31.65 10.68 6.02
CA ILE A 388 31.51 9.57 6.97
C ILE A 388 32.69 9.57 7.98
N PRO A 389 32.46 9.76 9.29
CA PRO A 389 33.52 9.74 10.28
C PRO A 389 34.18 8.36 10.39
N GLY A 390 35.49 8.31 10.19
CA GLY A 390 36.30 7.12 10.46
C GLY A 390 36.28 6.01 9.40
N ILE A 391 35.67 6.24 8.23
CA ILE A 391 35.53 5.23 7.14
C ILE A 391 36.82 4.47 6.78
N ASP A 392 36.75 3.13 6.80
CA ASP A 392 37.82 2.23 6.33
C ASP A 392 37.51 1.71 4.92
N ILE A 393 36.26 1.31 4.68
CA ILE A 393 35.78 0.67 3.46
C ILE A 393 34.83 1.63 2.75
N ALA A 394 35.16 2.00 1.52
CA ALA A 394 34.40 2.92 0.69
C ALA A 394 33.84 2.16 -0.53
N LEU A 395 32.52 2.21 -0.71
CA LEU A 395 31.77 1.44 -1.71
C LEU A 395 30.99 2.37 -2.65
N ASN A 396 30.79 1.93 -3.88
CA ASN A 396 30.15 2.67 -4.98
C ASN A 396 28.83 1.98 -5.38
N ASP A 397 28.05 2.59 -6.28
CA ASP A 397 26.86 1.93 -6.83
C ASP A 397 27.16 0.56 -7.45
N GLY A 398 26.29 -0.41 -7.20
CA GLY A 398 26.38 -1.76 -7.72
C GLY A 398 27.51 -2.62 -7.12
N ASP A 399 28.32 -2.10 -6.19
CA ASP A 399 29.33 -2.90 -5.50
C ASP A 399 28.69 -4.06 -4.72
N LYS A 400 29.41 -5.19 -4.72
CA LYS A 400 29.07 -6.36 -3.91
C LYS A 400 30.07 -6.51 -2.78
N TRP A 401 29.55 -6.47 -1.56
CA TRP A 401 30.33 -6.65 -0.33
C TRP A 401 29.88 -7.93 0.39
N GLU A 402 30.74 -8.48 1.25
CA GLU A 402 30.42 -9.67 2.06
C GLU A 402 30.43 -9.33 3.55
N PHE A 403 29.28 -9.44 4.19
CA PHE A 403 29.16 -9.42 5.65
C PHE A 403 29.11 -10.87 6.13
N ALA A 404 30.21 -11.40 6.69
CA ALA A 404 30.29 -12.78 7.20
C ALA A 404 29.86 -13.89 6.19
N GLY A 405 30.02 -13.65 4.88
CA GLY A 405 29.56 -14.57 3.82
C GLY A 405 28.12 -14.35 3.35
N HIS A 406 27.40 -13.41 3.96
CA HIS A 406 26.15 -12.86 3.41
C HIS A 406 26.52 -11.84 2.32
N GLU A 407 26.03 -12.05 1.10
CA GLU A 407 26.16 -11.08 0.01
C GLU A 407 25.36 -9.82 0.33
N VAL A 408 25.97 -8.65 0.15
CA VAL A 408 25.36 -7.32 0.32
C VAL A 408 25.50 -6.56 -1.00
N HIS A 409 24.39 -6.07 -1.56
CA HIS A 409 24.39 -5.18 -2.72
C HIS A 409 24.35 -3.74 -2.22
N VAL A 410 25.29 -2.93 -2.69
CA VAL A 410 25.31 -1.47 -2.48
C VAL A 410 24.54 -0.82 -3.62
N MET A 411 23.75 0.20 -3.27
CA MET A 411 22.94 0.96 -4.21
C MET A 411 23.10 2.44 -3.87
N GLU A 412 23.64 3.26 -4.79
CA GLU A 412 23.60 4.72 -4.62
C GLU A 412 22.15 5.18 -4.78
N THR A 413 21.68 5.99 -3.83
CA THR A 413 20.26 6.34 -3.66
C THR A 413 20.10 7.84 -3.39
N PRO A 414 20.55 8.69 -4.35
CA PRO A 414 20.73 10.11 -4.12
C PRO A 414 19.39 10.86 -4.12
N GLY A 415 19.14 11.61 -3.06
CA GLY A 415 17.93 12.43 -2.94
C GLY A 415 17.94 13.23 -1.65
N HIS A 416 17.88 12.53 -0.53
CA HIS A 416 18.09 13.11 0.79
C HIS A 416 19.47 13.78 0.89
N THR A 417 20.54 13.02 0.65
CA THR A 417 21.89 13.51 0.38
C THR A 417 22.40 12.94 -0.95
N LEU A 418 23.39 13.57 -1.58
CA LEU A 418 23.96 13.13 -2.86
C LEU A 418 24.92 11.94 -2.73
N GLY A 419 25.37 11.64 -1.51
CA GLY A 419 26.24 10.49 -1.23
C GLY A 419 25.51 9.29 -0.62
N HIS A 420 24.18 9.35 -0.45
CA HIS A 420 23.40 8.33 0.23
C HIS A 420 23.51 6.96 -0.48
N ILE A 421 23.73 5.90 0.30
CA ILE A 421 23.70 4.50 -0.16
C ILE A 421 22.75 3.66 0.70
N SER A 422 22.19 2.64 0.08
CA SER A 422 21.36 1.63 0.75
C SER A 422 21.99 0.25 0.64
N PHE A 423 21.88 -0.52 1.72
CA PHE A 423 22.46 -1.86 1.82
C PHE A 423 21.37 -2.92 1.69
N TYR A 424 21.38 -3.69 0.61
CA TYR A 424 20.43 -4.78 0.37
C TYR A 424 21.06 -6.15 0.63
N PHE A 425 20.48 -6.91 1.55
CA PHE A 425 20.89 -8.26 1.95
C PHE A 425 19.91 -9.30 1.36
N PRO A 426 20.14 -9.82 0.12
CA PRO A 426 19.24 -10.78 -0.52
C PRO A 426 18.97 -12.06 0.28
N GLY A 427 19.94 -12.56 1.05
CA GLY A 427 19.77 -13.76 1.89
C GLY A 427 18.72 -13.55 3.00
N ALA A 428 18.82 -12.44 3.72
CA ALA A 428 17.85 -12.02 4.73
C ALA A 428 16.56 -11.41 4.14
N ARG A 429 16.56 -11.13 2.83
CA ARG A 429 15.57 -10.28 2.12
C ARG A 429 15.43 -8.88 2.74
N ALA A 430 16.44 -8.37 3.43
CA ALA A 430 16.37 -7.07 4.11
C ALA A 430 16.98 -5.96 3.25
N VAL A 431 16.48 -4.73 3.37
CA VAL A 431 17.14 -3.52 2.87
C VAL A 431 17.17 -2.47 3.98
N PHE A 432 18.32 -1.82 4.12
CA PHE A 432 18.50 -0.65 4.98
C PHE A 432 18.52 0.58 4.07
N THR A 433 17.47 1.40 4.18
CA THR A 433 17.14 2.50 3.26
C THR A 433 17.59 3.88 3.73
N GLY A 434 18.16 3.97 4.94
CA GLY A 434 18.53 5.23 5.59
C GLY A 434 17.38 6.22 5.58
N ASP A 435 17.67 7.45 5.18
CA ASP A 435 16.69 8.52 5.06
C ASP A 435 16.05 8.62 3.67
N THR A 436 16.48 7.85 2.66
CA THR A 436 15.84 7.89 1.33
C THR A 436 14.39 7.39 1.40
N LEU A 437 14.11 6.32 2.16
CA LEU A 437 12.77 5.72 2.22
C LEU A 437 12.41 5.20 3.63
N PHE A 438 11.27 5.67 4.14
CA PHE A 438 10.69 5.33 5.44
C PHE A 438 9.33 4.62 5.29
N SER A 439 8.75 4.16 6.42
CA SER A 439 7.37 3.67 6.41
C SER A 439 6.41 4.84 6.18
N LEU A 440 5.88 4.92 4.96
CA LEU A 440 4.90 5.95 4.58
C LEU A 440 5.48 7.38 4.63
N SER A 441 6.78 7.52 4.35
CA SER A 441 7.47 8.78 3.99
C SER A 441 8.73 8.50 3.16
N CYS A 442 9.23 9.48 2.43
CA CYS A 442 10.59 9.52 1.90
C CYS A 442 11.38 10.69 2.52
N GLY A 443 12.69 10.74 2.26
CA GLY A 443 13.59 11.75 2.80
C GLY A 443 13.24 13.17 2.39
N LYS A 444 13.50 14.13 3.28
CA LYS A 444 13.59 15.54 2.85
C LYS A 444 14.80 15.66 1.93
N LEU A 445 14.58 16.18 0.73
CA LEU A 445 15.63 16.42 -0.26
C LEU A 445 16.48 17.62 0.18
N PHE A 446 17.62 17.36 0.83
CA PHE A 446 18.54 18.42 1.27
C PHE A 446 19.63 18.70 0.22
N GLU A 447 20.04 17.69 -0.56
CA GLU A 447 21.09 17.85 -1.58
C GLU A 447 20.68 17.41 -3.00
N GLY A 448 19.73 16.49 -3.16
CA GLY A 448 19.28 15.96 -4.44
C GLY A 448 17.99 16.59 -4.98
N THR A 449 17.52 16.10 -6.14
CA THR A 449 16.29 16.55 -6.80
C THR A 449 15.16 15.51 -6.73
N PRO A 450 13.89 15.90 -6.93
CA PRO A 450 12.76 14.95 -6.91
C PRO A 450 12.89 13.82 -7.92
N GLU A 451 13.47 14.10 -9.10
CA GLU A 451 13.67 13.12 -10.17
C GLU A 451 14.64 12.00 -9.77
N GLN A 452 15.62 12.29 -8.91
CA GLN A 452 16.55 11.28 -8.41
C GLN A 452 15.84 10.36 -7.40
N ASN A 453 15.20 10.94 -6.38
CA ASN A 453 14.46 10.21 -5.35
C ASN A 453 13.31 9.34 -5.92
N LEU A 454 12.60 9.83 -6.95
CA LEU A 454 11.56 9.05 -7.63
C LEU A 454 12.12 7.81 -8.34
N GLY A 455 13.34 7.90 -8.89
CA GLY A 455 14.03 6.74 -9.49
C GLY A 455 14.33 5.66 -8.47
N ASP A 456 14.75 6.05 -7.26
CA ASP A 456 15.00 5.14 -6.14
C ASP A 456 13.70 4.51 -5.64
N GLU A 457 12.64 5.31 -5.43
CA GLU A 457 11.33 4.82 -4.99
C GLU A 457 10.77 3.75 -5.94
N ASP A 458 10.79 3.98 -7.25
CA ASP A 458 10.34 2.98 -8.24
C ASP A 458 11.22 1.71 -8.22
N TYR A 459 12.54 1.85 -8.01
CA TYR A 459 13.45 0.71 -7.85
C TYR A 459 13.07 -0.14 -6.63
N TYR A 460 12.91 0.46 -5.45
CA TYR A 460 12.47 -0.24 -4.25
C TYR A 460 11.11 -0.91 -4.48
N LEU A 461 10.12 -0.16 -4.99
CA LEU A 461 8.78 -0.67 -5.23
C LEU A 461 8.76 -1.84 -6.22
N SER A 462 9.68 -1.91 -7.19
CA SER A 462 9.85 -3.08 -8.06
C SER A 462 10.30 -4.34 -7.29
N ARG A 463 11.21 -4.20 -6.32
CA ARG A 463 11.69 -5.30 -5.44
C ARG A 463 10.61 -5.74 -4.44
N PHE A 464 9.74 -4.82 -3.99
CA PHE A 464 8.61 -5.16 -3.14
C PHE A 464 7.47 -5.84 -3.89
N ARG A 465 7.06 -5.31 -5.05
CA ARG A 465 6.00 -5.91 -5.89
C ARG A 465 6.33 -7.32 -6.38
N SER A 466 7.62 -7.67 -6.47
CA SER A 466 8.10 -9.01 -6.82
C SER A 466 8.24 -9.97 -5.62
N GLY A 467 7.97 -9.52 -4.39
CA GLY A 467 8.06 -10.36 -3.17
C GLY A 467 9.50 -10.74 -2.77
N VAL A 468 10.48 -10.01 -3.29
CA VAL A 468 11.91 -10.30 -3.15
C VAL A 468 12.49 -9.73 -1.85
N CYS A 469 11.91 -8.64 -1.33
CA CYS A 469 12.43 -7.91 -0.16
C CYS A 469 11.34 -7.66 0.90
N ASN A 470 11.76 -7.60 2.16
CA ASN A 470 11.07 -7.01 3.31
C ASN A 470 11.76 -5.68 3.66
N MET A 471 10.98 -4.61 3.84
CA MET A 471 11.49 -3.30 4.22
C MET A 471 11.50 -3.22 5.74
N LEU A 472 12.61 -2.74 6.31
CA LEU A 472 12.75 -2.56 7.76
C LEU A 472 12.50 -1.10 8.11
N PHE A 473 11.56 -0.90 9.03
CA PHE A 473 11.04 0.38 9.51
C PHE A 473 10.57 0.22 10.97
#